data_AF-A0A3C0TBW5-F1
#
_entry.id   AF-A0A3C0TBW5-F1
#
_cell.length_a   1.000
_cell.length_b   1.000
_cell.length_c   1.000
_cell.angle_alpha   90.00
_cell.angle_beta   90.00
_cell.angle_gamma   90.00
#
_symmetry.space_group_name_H-M   'P 1'
#
loop_
_entity.id
_entity.type
_entity.pdbx_description
1 polymer ?
#
loop_
_entity_poly.entity_id
_entity_poly.type
_entity_poly.pdbx_seq_one_letter_code
_entity_poly.pdbx_strand_id
1 'polypeptide(L)'
;MDCEHYREMLSGLIDNELNPEEANTVNQHLSRCTECRAEYDALVEHSDKLNSLSFREPQDIAMENFWRLPFSGFARNAGLILVIVGYLLLVAYGFTNFFLNPEEDLIGKIALAALIIGGLIVFGMALIERLTAYKTDPYKEIDR
;
A
#
# COMPACT_ATOMS: atom_id res chain seq x y z
N MET A 1 -30.90 -41.93 12.76
CA MET A 1 -30.75 -40.46 12.63
C MET A 1 -29.77 -40.28 11.50
N ASP A 2 -30.24 -39.79 10.35
CA ASP A 2 -29.54 -39.94 9.08
C ASP A 2 -28.25 -39.12 9.04
N CYS A 3 -27.13 -39.81 9.23
CA CYS A 3 -25.79 -39.25 9.02
C CYS A 3 -25.64 -38.70 7.59
N GLU A 4 -26.39 -39.24 6.62
CA GLU A 4 -26.40 -38.82 5.23
C GLU A 4 -26.77 -37.34 5.06
N HIS A 5 -27.77 -36.85 5.81
CA HIS A 5 -28.17 -35.44 5.79
C HIS A 5 -27.07 -34.50 6.30
N TYR A 6 -26.33 -34.94 7.33
CA TYR A 6 -25.25 -34.14 7.90
C TYR A 6 -24.01 -34.10 6.99
N ARG A 7 -23.76 -35.15 6.20
CA ARG A 7 -22.66 -35.20 5.23
C ARG A 7 -22.79 -34.15 4.14
N GLU A 8 -24.00 -33.96 3.61
CA GLU A 8 -24.28 -32.91 2.62
C GLU A 8 -24.00 -31.51 3.18
N MET A 9 -24.27 -31.30 4.47
CA MET A 9 -24.04 -30.03 5.16
C MET A 9 -22.57 -29.75 5.51
N LEU A 10 -21.67 -30.74 5.46
CA LEU A 10 -20.25 -30.54 5.82
C LEU A 10 -19.53 -29.57 4.88
N SER A 11 -19.82 -29.62 3.57
CA SER A 11 -19.23 -28.67 2.60
C SER A 11 -19.68 -27.24 2.90
N GLY A 12 -20.98 -27.04 3.11
CA GLY A 12 -21.52 -25.72 3.47
C GLY A 12 -21.00 -25.19 4.81
N LEU A 13 -20.64 -26.09 5.75
CA LEU A 13 -19.98 -25.71 6.99
C LEU A 13 -18.54 -25.21 6.76
N ILE A 14 -17.79 -25.83 5.85
CA ILE A 14 -16.42 -25.45 5.49
C ILE A 14 -16.40 -24.11 4.72
N ASP A 15 -17.35 -23.93 3.80
CA ASP A 15 -17.50 -22.73 2.99
C ASP A 15 -18.23 -21.58 3.73
N ASN A 16 -18.65 -21.83 4.99
CA ASN A 16 -19.36 -20.89 5.86
C ASN A 16 -20.69 -20.37 5.27
N GLU A 17 -21.40 -21.23 4.53
CA GLU A 17 -22.69 -20.96 3.89
C GLU A 17 -23.90 -21.37 4.74
N LEU A 18 -23.69 -22.15 5.80
CA LEU A 18 -24.76 -22.56 6.71
C LEU A 18 -25.22 -21.40 7.60
N ASN A 19 -26.52 -21.37 7.90
CA ASN A 19 -27.02 -20.43 8.89
C ASN A 19 -26.55 -20.83 10.30
N PRO A 20 -26.59 -19.91 11.29
CA PRO A 20 -26.08 -20.19 12.64
C PRO A 20 -26.77 -21.35 13.36
N GLU A 21 -28.06 -21.60 13.07
CA GLU A 21 -28.85 -22.68 13.68
C GLU A 21 -28.47 -24.05 13.08
N GLU A 22 -28.29 -24.10 11.76
CA GLU A 22 -27.82 -25.27 11.01
C GLU A 22 -26.39 -25.63 11.41
N ALA A 23 -25.48 -24.65 11.44
CA ALA A 23 -24.10 -24.85 11.85
C ALA A 23 -24.00 -25.42 13.28
N ASN A 24 -24.80 -24.93 14.22
CA ASN A 24 -24.84 -25.46 15.59
C ASN A 24 -25.36 -26.90 15.63
N THR A 25 -26.35 -27.22 14.79
CA THR A 25 -26.91 -28.57 14.69
C THR A 25 -25.89 -29.57 14.13
N VAL A 26 -25.16 -29.19 13.08
CA VAL A 26 -24.06 -29.99 12.51
C VAL A 26 -22.92 -30.17 13.52
N ASN A 27 -22.51 -29.11 14.21
CA ASN A 27 -21.48 -29.19 15.26
C ASN A 27 -21.88 -30.11 16.42
N GLN A 28 -23.15 -30.07 16.83
CA GLN A 28 -23.65 -30.99 17.84
C GLN A 28 -23.61 -32.45 17.35
N HIS A 29 -23.89 -32.70 16.07
CA HIS A 29 -23.75 -34.03 15.47
C HIS A 29 -22.29 -34.49 15.40
N LEU A 30 -21.36 -33.63 14.97
CA LEU A 30 -19.91 -33.88 14.93
C LEU A 30 -19.31 -34.17 16.33
N SER A 31 -19.94 -33.67 17.40
CA SER A 31 -19.55 -33.98 18.77
C SER A 31 -19.88 -35.41 19.20
N ARG A 32 -20.87 -36.04 18.55
CA ARG A 32 -21.43 -37.36 18.92
C ARG A 32 -21.11 -38.47 17.91
N CYS A 33 -20.84 -38.12 16.65
CA CYS A 33 -20.56 -39.08 15.58
C CYS A 33 -19.09 -39.03 15.16
N THR A 34 -18.38 -40.15 15.30
CA THR A 34 -16.96 -40.27 14.91
C THR A 34 -16.77 -40.37 13.41
N GLU A 35 -17.72 -40.96 12.68
CA GLU A 35 -17.64 -41.11 11.22
C GLU A 35 -17.73 -39.76 10.51
N CYS A 36 -18.73 -38.95 10.86
CA CYS A 36 -18.91 -37.62 10.26
C CYS A 36 -17.77 -36.66 10.62
N ARG A 37 -17.13 -36.85 11.79
CA ARG A 37 -15.92 -36.09 12.15
C ARG A 37 -14.74 -36.45 11.25
N ALA A 38 -14.51 -37.74 11.00
CA ALA A 38 -13.42 -38.17 10.13
C ALA A 38 -13.59 -37.64 8.69
N GLU A 39 -14.83 -37.58 8.19
CA GLU A 39 -15.12 -36.98 6.88
C GLU A 39 -14.89 -35.46 6.86
N TYR A 40 -15.32 -34.74 7.89
CA TYR A 40 -15.06 -33.31 8.04
C TYR A 40 -13.56 -32.99 8.07
N ASP A 41 -12.79 -33.73 8.87
CA ASP A 41 -11.34 -33.52 8.99
C ASP A 41 -10.63 -33.75 7.65
N ALA A 42 -11.05 -34.77 6.89
CA ALA A 42 -10.52 -35.04 5.56
C ALA A 42 -10.80 -33.89 4.57
N LEU A 43 -12.03 -33.34 4.58
CA LEU A 43 -12.40 -32.22 3.72
C LEU A 43 -11.60 -30.95 4.06
N VAL A 44 -11.41 -30.65 5.34
CA VAL A 44 -10.58 -29.52 5.80
C VAL A 44 -9.14 -29.67 5.32
N GLU A 45 -8.55 -30.87 5.45
CA GLU A 45 -7.17 -31.13 5.00
C GLU A 45 -7.00 -30.87 3.49
N HIS A 46 -8.01 -31.20 2.68
CA HIS A 46 -8.00 -30.94 1.24
C HIS A 46 -8.11 -29.44 0.92
N SER A 47 -9.02 -28.72 1.59
CA SER A 47 -9.18 -27.28 1.41
C SER A 47 -7.93 -26.49 1.84
N ASP A 48 -7.27 -26.90 2.92
CA ASP A 48 -6.02 -26.28 3.37
C ASP A 48 -4.88 -26.46 2.35
N LYS A 49 -4.77 -27.65 1.74
CA LYS A 49 -3.80 -27.89 0.66
C LYS A 49 -4.06 -26.99 -0.55
N LEU A 50 -5.32 -26.77 -0.91
CA LEU A 50 -5.68 -25.87 -2.01
C LEU A 50 -5.42 -24.39 -1.64
N ASN A 51 -5.72 -23.97 -0.42
CA ASN A 51 -5.42 -22.63 0.07
C ASN A 51 -3.90 -22.35 0.16
N SER A 52 -3.09 -23.38 0.42
CA SER A 52 -1.63 -23.27 0.43
C SER A 52 -1.05 -22.98 -0.97
N LEU A 53 -1.79 -23.27 -2.04
CA LEU A 53 -1.50 -22.81 -3.38
C LEU A 53 -1.95 -21.35 -3.49
N SER A 54 -1.16 -20.45 -2.90
CA SER A 54 -1.30 -19.00 -3.07
C SER A 54 -1.25 -18.67 -4.57
N PHE A 55 -2.42 -18.57 -5.18
CA PHE A 55 -2.56 -18.12 -6.55
C PHE A 55 -2.36 -16.60 -6.55
N ARG A 56 -1.14 -16.16 -6.90
CA ARG A 56 -0.87 -14.74 -7.18
C ARG A 56 -1.44 -14.39 -8.55
N GLU A 57 -2.35 -13.43 -8.60
CA GLU A 57 -2.94 -13.02 -9.87
C GLU A 57 -1.86 -12.40 -10.78
N PRO A 58 -1.83 -12.73 -12.08
CA PRO A 58 -0.81 -12.25 -13.02
C PRO A 58 -0.70 -10.70 -13.09
N GLN A 59 -1.80 -10.01 -12.79
CA GLN A 59 -1.87 -8.55 -12.77
C GLN A 59 -0.99 -7.92 -11.69
N ASP A 60 -0.86 -8.57 -10.54
CA ASP A 60 -0.06 -8.06 -9.42
C ASP A 60 1.44 -8.12 -9.76
N ILE A 61 1.86 -9.17 -10.47
CA ILE A 61 3.24 -9.37 -10.93
C ILE A 61 3.62 -8.38 -12.05
N ALA A 62 2.68 -8.08 -12.95
CA ALA A 62 2.90 -7.12 -14.03
C ALA A 62 2.97 -5.68 -13.51
N MET A 63 2.10 -5.33 -12.55
CA MET A 63 2.10 -4.01 -11.92
C MET A 63 3.41 -3.78 -11.16
N GLU A 64 3.85 -4.73 -10.34
CA GLU A 64 5.11 -4.62 -9.56
C GLU A 64 6.34 -4.43 -10.47
N ASN A 65 6.39 -5.14 -11.60
CA ASN A 65 7.47 -5.02 -12.57
C ASN A 65 7.44 -3.69 -13.36
N PHE A 66 6.27 -3.12 -13.61
CA PHE A 66 6.13 -1.82 -14.25
C PHE A 66 6.70 -0.69 -13.38
N TRP A 67 6.47 -0.73 -12.07
CA TRP A 67 7.03 0.24 -11.12
C TRP A 67 8.57 0.13 -10.97
N ARG A 68 9.15 -1.03 -11.31
CA ARG A 68 10.60 -1.30 -11.32
C ARG A 68 11.33 -0.87 -12.60
N LEU A 69 10.64 -0.32 -13.59
CA LEU A 69 11.30 0.22 -14.79
C LEU A 69 12.27 1.36 -14.41
N PRO A 70 13.48 1.42 -15.00
CA PRO A 70 14.55 2.37 -14.64
C PRO A 70 14.18 3.85 -14.79
N PHE A 71 13.02 4.11 -15.40
CA PHE A 71 12.43 5.44 -15.52
C PHE A 71 11.94 6.02 -14.18
N SER A 72 11.53 5.21 -13.21
CA SER A 72 10.91 5.69 -11.96
C SER A 72 11.92 6.38 -11.02
N GLY A 73 13.16 5.89 -10.97
CA GLY A 73 14.23 6.49 -10.18
C GLY A 73 14.85 7.73 -10.84
N PHE A 74 15.17 7.65 -12.13
CA PHE A 74 15.82 8.74 -12.85
C PHE A 74 14.90 9.95 -13.02
N ALA A 75 13.64 9.76 -13.41
CA ALA A 75 12.68 10.86 -13.54
C ALA A 75 12.45 11.58 -12.20
N ARG A 76 12.43 10.82 -11.09
CA ARG A 76 12.24 11.37 -9.75
C ARG A 76 13.44 12.20 -9.28
N ASN A 77 14.67 11.72 -9.53
CA ASN A 77 15.88 12.46 -9.20
C ASN A 77 16.05 13.69 -10.10
N ALA A 78 15.78 13.57 -11.41
CA ALA A 78 15.80 14.68 -12.35
C ALA A 78 14.79 15.77 -11.96
N GLY A 79 13.57 15.37 -11.58
CA GLY A 79 12.55 16.31 -11.10
C GLY A 79 12.99 17.07 -9.85
N LEU A 80 13.60 16.39 -8.87
CA LEU A 80 14.12 17.06 -7.67
C LEU A 80 15.25 18.05 -7.98
N ILE A 81 16.20 17.67 -8.84
CA ILE A 81 17.29 18.55 -9.26
C ILE A 81 16.72 19.80 -9.94
N LEU A 82 15.74 19.63 -10.83
CA LEU A 82 15.12 20.74 -11.55
C LEU A 82 14.40 21.71 -10.60
N VAL A 83 13.70 21.19 -9.58
CA VAL A 83 13.06 22.02 -8.54
C VAL A 83 14.10 22.78 -7.72
N ILE A 84 15.18 22.13 -7.28
CA ILE A 84 16.25 22.77 -6.51
C ILE A 84 16.91 23.88 -7.34
N VAL A 85 17.26 23.60 -8.58
CA VAL A 85 17.89 24.58 -9.48
C VAL A 85 16.95 25.74 -9.76
N GLY A 86 15.68 25.48 -10.06
CA GLY A 86 14.68 26.53 -10.27
C GLY A 86 14.50 27.43 -9.05
N TYR A 87 14.48 26.83 -7.85
CA TYR A 87 14.40 27.57 -6.60
C TYR A 87 15.63 28.44 -6.35
N LEU A 88 16.84 27.91 -6.57
CA LEU A 88 18.08 28.68 -6.46
C LEU A 88 18.12 29.87 -7.42
N LEU A 89 17.66 29.69 -8.66
CA LEU A 89 17.57 30.78 -9.65
C LEU A 89 16.59 31.87 -9.21
N LEU A 90 15.43 31.50 -8.65
CA LEU A 90 14.45 32.46 -8.12
C LEU A 90 15.02 33.28 -6.95
N VAL A 91 15.73 32.62 -6.03
CA VAL A 91 16.40 33.29 -4.92
C VAL A 91 17.51 34.22 -5.43
N ALA A 92 18.32 33.78 -6.39
CA ALA A 92 19.39 34.60 -6.98
C ALA A 92 18.82 35.82 -7.71
N TYR A 93 17.76 35.65 -8.49
CA TYR A 93 17.07 36.74 -9.18
C TYR A 93 16.44 37.74 -8.20
N GLY A 94 15.83 37.25 -7.12
CA GLY A 94 15.30 38.11 -6.07
C GLY A 94 16.39 38.89 -5.35
N PHE A 95 17.52 38.24 -5.08
CA PHE A 95 18.67 38.88 -4.45
C PHE A 95 19.24 40.01 -5.32
N THR A 96 19.42 39.77 -6.63
CA THR A 96 19.94 40.81 -7.54
C THR A 96 18.97 42.00 -7.65
N ASN A 97 17.66 41.77 -7.80
CA ASN A 97 16.71 42.87 -7.89
C ASN A 97 16.58 43.64 -6.58
N PHE A 98 16.60 42.95 -5.44
CA PHE A 98 16.46 43.58 -4.12
C PHE A 98 17.69 44.41 -3.72
N PHE A 99 18.91 43.95 -4.04
CA PHE A 99 20.15 44.62 -3.63
C PHE A 99 20.65 45.66 -4.65
N LEU A 100 20.40 45.49 -5.95
CA LEU A 100 20.90 46.42 -6.96
C LEU A 100 19.90 47.53 -7.35
N ASN A 101 18.59 47.33 -7.16
CA ASN A 101 17.57 48.31 -7.57
C ASN A 101 16.64 48.70 -6.39
N PRO A 102 16.89 49.83 -5.72
CA PRO A 102 16.04 50.31 -4.62
C PRO A 102 14.65 50.81 -5.05
N GLU A 103 14.40 50.97 -6.35
CA GLU A 103 13.19 51.61 -6.90
C GLU A 103 11.97 50.68 -7.09
N GLU A 104 12.07 49.39 -6.76
CA GLU A 104 10.93 48.49 -6.93
C GLU A 104 9.81 48.69 -5.89
N ASP A 105 8.57 48.62 -6.41
CA ASP A 105 7.31 48.64 -5.67
C ASP A 105 7.25 47.56 -4.58
N LEU A 106 6.78 47.93 -3.38
CA LEU A 106 6.76 47.09 -2.17
C LEU A 106 6.01 45.77 -2.41
N ILE A 107 5.00 45.80 -3.29
CA ILE A 107 4.16 44.65 -3.63
C ILE A 107 4.97 43.54 -4.31
N GLY A 108 5.89 43.87 -5.22
CA GLY A 108 6.73 42.89 -5.91
C GLY A 108 7.62 42.12 -4.93
N LYS A 109 8.14 42.81 -3.92
CA LYS A 109 8.97 42.21 -2.86
C LYS A 109 8.17 41.23 -2.01
N ILE A 110 6.94 41.57 -1.65
CA ILE A 110 6.06 40.70 -0.86
C ILE A 110 5.65 39.47 -1.67
N ALA A 111 5.30 39.64 -2.95
CA ALA A 111 4.92 38.54 -3.83
C ALA A 111 6.07 37.53 -4.02
N LEU A 112 7.29 38.02 -4.24
CA LEU A 112 8.47 37.19 -4.39
C LEU A 112 8.83 36.46 -3.08
N ALA A 113 8.80 37.16 -1.95
CA ALA A 113 9.05 36.55 -0.64
C ALA A 113 8.02 35.46 -0.32
N ALA A 114 6.74 35.69 -0.62
CA ALA A 114 5.68 34.69 -0.44
C ALA A 114 5.91 33.44 -1.30
N LEU A 115 6.35 33.61 -2.55
CA LEU A 115 6.65 32.50 -3.46
C LEU A 115 7.87 31.68 -2.99
N ILE A 116 8.92 32.36 -2.54
CA ILE A 116 10.14 31.76 -1.97
C ILE A 116 9.80 30.97 -0.70
N ILE A 117 9.07 31.56 0.25
CA ILE A 117 8.70 30.93 1.52
C ILE A 117 7.74 29.76 1.29
N GLY A 118 6.70 29.95 0.45
CA GLY A 118 5.76 28.90 0.08
C GLY A 118 6.45 27.70 -0.57
N GLY A 119 7.41 27.96 -1.46
CA GLY A 119 8.25 26.92 -2.05
C GLY A 119 9.05 26.12 -1.02
N LEU A 120 9.65 26.77 -0.02
CA LEU A 120 10.40 26.07 1.04
C LEU A 120 9.50 25.21 1.92
N ILE A 121 8.29 25.68 2.24
CA ILE A 121 7.35 24.95 3.08
C ILE A 121 6.93 23.65 2.37
N VAL A 122 6.51 23.74 1.11
CA VAL A 122 6.09 22.57 0.32
C VAL A 122 7.27 21.62 0.12
N PHE A 123 8.45 22.14 -0.22
CA PHE A 123 9.64 21.32 -0.39
C PHE A 123 10.07 20.65 0.92
N GLY A 124 10.00 21.37 2.04
CA GLY A 124 10.30 20.85 3.37
C GLY A 124 9.35 19.73 3.79
N MET A 125 8.05 19.88 3.56
CA MET A 125 7.08 18.80 3.82
C MET A 125 7.39 17.55 3.01
N ALA A 126 7.62 17.69 1.70
CA ALA A 126 7.97 16.56 0.84
C ALA A 126 9.29 15.88 1.26
N LEU A 127 10.28 16.66 1.72
CA LEU A 127 11.54 16.13 2.22
C LEU A 127 11.36 15.36 3.54
N ILE A 128 10.59 15.90 4.48
CA ILE A 128 10.30 15.23 5.77
C ILE A 128 9.54 13.93 5.53
N GLU A 129 8.53 13.94 4.67
CA GLU A 129 7.76 12.77 4.30
C GLU A 129 8.66 11.69 3.69
N ARG A 130 9.59 12.08 2.82
CA ARG A 130 10.59 11.17 2.23
C ARG A 130 11.57 10.60 3.24
N LEU A 131 12.13 11.45 4.10
CA LEU A 131 13.10 11.00 5.11
C LEU A 131 12.44 10.08 6.13
N THR A 132 11.17 10.33 6.46
CA THR A 132 10.40 9.50 7.38
C THR A 132 10.06 8.18 6.70
N ALA A 133 9.49 8.20 5.50
CA ALA A 133 9.18 7.01 4.72
C ALA A 133 10.43 6.12 4.49
N TYR A 134 11.60 6.71 4.22
CA TYR A 134 12.86 5.97 4.08
C TYR A 134 13.34 5.31 5.39
N LYS A 135 12.98 5.88 6.56
CA LYS A 135 13.32 5.30 7.86
C LYS A 135 12.36 4.21 8.30
N THR A 136 11.07 4.32 7.95
CA THR A 136 10.04 3.34 8.31
C THR A 136 9.77 2.29 7.24
N ASP A 137 10.51 2.29 6.12
CA ASP A 137 10.34 1.30 5.06
C ASP A 137 10.77 -0.10 5.53
N PRO A 138 9.83 -1.04 5.74
CA PRO A 138 10.12 -2.40 6.22
C PRO A 138 10.82 -3.26 5.16
N TYR A 139 10.88 -2.81 3.90
CA TYR A 139 11.52 -3.52 2.80
C TYR A 139 12.99 -3.11 2.60
N LYS A 140 13.54 -2.23 3.46
CA LYS A 140 14.93 -1.75 3.38
C LYS A 140 15.98 -2.85 3.53
N GLU A 141 15.65 -3.95 4.19
CA GLU A 141 16.54 -5.11 4.39
C GLU A 141 16.32 -6.23 3.36
N ILE A 142 15.38 -6.05 2.44
CA ILE A 142 15.12 -6.99 1.34
C ILE A 142 15.79 -6.44 0.07
N ASP A 143 17.08 -6.14 0.18
CA ASP A 143 17.94 -6.05 -1.01
C ASP A 143 18.43 -7.47 -1.34
N ARG A 144 18.23 -7.85 -2.61
CA ARG A 144 18.61 -9.14 -3.20
C ARG A 144 20.11 -9.27 -3.37
#